data_AF-A0A429MKH8-F1
#
_entry.id   AF-A0A429MKH8-F1
#
_cell.length_a   1.000
_cell.length_b   1.000
_cell.length_c   1.000
_cell.angle_alpha   90.00
_cell.angle_beta   90.00
_cell.angle_gamma   90.00
#
_symmetry.space_group_name_H-M   'P 1'
#
loop_
_entity.id
_entity.type
_entity.pdbx_description
1 polymer ?
#
loop_
_entity_poly.entity_id
_entity_poly.type
_entity_poly.pdbx_seq_one_letter_code
_entity_poly.pdbx_strand_id
1 'polypeptide(L)'
;MATLHAPAFELPEILNTKTNLADARIGAQVIECSDDFFAEAKRMLQFEAPIFVEDKFDDHGKWMDGWETRRKRHAGYDWCIVKLGV
;
A
#
# COMPACT_ATOMS: atom_id res chain seq x y z
N MET A 1 10.42 12.94 16.06
CA MET A 1 9.14 12.68 15.39
C MET A 1 8.72 11.27 15.76
N ALA A 2 7.52 11.09 16.29
CA ALA A 2 7.03 9.77 16.67
C ALA A 2 6.66 8.97 15.41
N THR A 3 7.16 7.74 15.33
CA THR A 3 6.69 6.74 14.37
C THR A 3 5.76 5.81 15.12
N LEU A 4 4.51 5.75 14.68
CA LEU A 4 3.50 4.83 15.20
C LEU A 4 3.45 3.63 14.26
N HIS A 5 3.47 2.43 14.83
CA HIS A 5 3.29 1.18 14.09
C HIS A 5 1.83 0.75 14.16
N ALA A 6 1.34 0.16 13.07
CA ALA A 6 0.06 -0.53 13.11
C ALA A 6 0.06 -1.60 14.23
N PRO A 7 -1.11 -1.85 14.86
CA PRO A 7 -1.24 -2.92 15.84
C PRO A 7 -0.90 -4.26 15.19
N ALA A 8 -0.32 -5.18 15.97
CA ALA A 8 -0.11 -6.54 15.52
C ALA A 8 -1.46 -7.19 15.15
N PHE A 9 -1.47 -7.89 14.02
CA PHE A 9 -2.63 -8.64 13.53
C PHE A 9 -2.19 -10.07 13.23
N GLU A 10 -2.92 -11.05 13.76
CA GLU A 10 -2.68 -12.45 13.46
C GLU A 10 -3.49 -12.90 12.24
N LEU A 11 -2.79 -13.45 11.25
CA LEU A 11 -3.44 -14.07 10.10
C LEU A 11 -4.08 -15.41 10.51
N PRO A 12 -5.25 -15.77 9.94
CA PRO A 12 -5.80 -17.12 10.08
C PRO A 12 -4.76 -18.18 9.72
N GLU A 13 -4.66 -19.24 10.54
CA GLU A 13 -3.61 -20.28 10.40
C GLU A 13 -3.49 -20.85 8.98
N ILE A 14 -4.63 -21.03 8.29
CA ILE A 14 -4.65 -21.54 6.92
C ILE A 14 -3.85 -20.67 5.95
N LEU A 15 -3.79 -19.36 6.16
CA LEU A 15 -3.06 -18.42 5.31
C LEU A 15 -1.54 -18.46 5.56
N ASN A 16 -1.10 -18.86 6.76
CA ASN A 16 0.34 -19.00 7.07
C ASN A 16 1.02 -20.07 6.22
N THR A 17 0.25 -21.00 5.65
CA THR A 17 0.75 -22.03 4.72
C THR A 17 0.73 -21.61 3.25
N LYS A 18 0.26 -20.40 2.95
CA LYS A 18 0.12 -19.87 1.59
C LYS A 18 1.15 -18.80 1.32
N THR A 19 1.49 -18.63 0.05
CA THR A 19 2.36 -17.54 -0.41
C THR A 19 1.50 -16.36 -0.82
N ASN A 20 1.81 -15.18 -0.29
CA ASN A 20 1.25 -13.93 -0.81
C ASN A 20 1.89 -13.62 -2.17
N LEU A 21 1.17 -13.90 -3.27
CA LEU A 21 1.66 -13.65 -4.63
C LEU A 21 1.78 -12.15 -4.98
N ALA A 22 1.19 -11.28 -4.16
CA ALA A 22 1.27 -9.83 -4.29
C ALA A 22 2.37 -9.22 -3.40
N ASP A 23 3.26 -10.03 -2.81
CA ASP A 23 4.37 -9.56 -2.00
C ASP A 23 5.52 -9.04 -2.88
N ALA A 24 5.94 -7.79 -2.67
CA ALA A 24 7.02 -7.18 -3.44
C ALA A 24 8.36 -7.93 -3.35
N ARG A 25 8.60 -8.68 -2.26
CA ARG A 25 9.86 -9.45 -2.05
C ARG A 25 10.04 -10.61 -3.01
N ILE A 26 8.94 -11.10 -3.60
CA ILE A 26 8.99 -12.12 -4.67
C ILE A 26 8.82 -11.51 -6.06
N GLY A 27 8.85 -10.18 -6.19
CA GLY A 27 8.80 -9.49 -7.49
C GLY A 27 7.41 -9.09 -7.96
N ALA A 28 6.40 -9.11 -7.08
CA ALA A 28 5.12 -8.48 -7.36
C ALA A 28 5.32 -6.97 -7.60
N GLN A 29 4.60 -6.41 -8.57
CA GLN A 29 4.74 -5.00 -8.94
C GLN A 29 3.42 -4.40 -9.39
N VAL A 30 3.24 -3.11 -9.08
CA VAL A 30 2.20 -2.30 -9.72
C VAL A 30 2.66 -2.00 -11.15
N ILE A 31 1.85 -2.39 -12.12
CA ILE A 31 2.07 -2.11 -13.54
C ILE A 31 1.50 -0.74 -13.90
N GLU A 32 0.32 -0.44 -13.39
CA GLU A 32 -0.39 0.80 -13.66
C GLU A 32 -1.42 1.05 -12.55
N CYS A 33 -1.75 2.31 -12.29
CA CYS A 33 -2.87 2.67 -11.43
C CYS A 33 -3.58 3.91 -11.98
N SER A 34 -4.82 4.11 -11.54
CA SER A 34 -5.63 5.25 -12.00
C SER A 34 -5.14 6.59 -11.48
N ASP A 35 -4.56 6.61 -10.29
CA ASP A 35 -4.06 7.78 -9.57
C ASP A 35 -3.23 7.30 -8.38
N ASP A 36 -2.15 7.99 -8.03
CA ASP A 36 -1.31 7.70 -6.86
C ASP A 36 -0.74 8.99 -6.25
N PHE A 37 -1.51 10.07 -6.35
CA PHE A 37 -1.06 11.43 -6.06
C PHE A 37 -0.62 11.61 -4.60
N PHE A 38 -1.40 11.14 -3.63
CA PHE A 38 -1.10 11.35 -2.19
C PHE A 38 -0.17 10.27 -1.65
N ALA A 39 -0.28 9.03 -2.13
CA ALA A 39 0.65 7.97 -1.77
C ALA A 39 0.76 6.93 -2.89
N GLU A 40 1.99 6.51 -3.19
CA GLU A 40 2.31 5.61 -4.31
C GLU A 40 1.67 4.22 -4.14
N ALA A 41 0.99 3.74 -5.19
CA ALA A 41 0.30 2.44 -5.18
C ALA A 41 1.20 1.24 -4.80
N LYS A 42 2.49 1.31 -5.14
CA LYS A 42 3.48 0.25 -4.85
C LYS A 42 3.63 -0.05 -3.35
N ARG A 43 3.31 0.90 -2.46
CA ARG A 43 3.42 0.73 -1.01
C ARG A 43 2.45 -0.33 -0.47
N MET A 44 1.31 -0.54 -1.13
CA MET A 44 0.38 -1.63 -0.76
C MET A 44 0.98 -3.03 -0.85
N LEU A 45 2.03 -3.20 -1.67
CA LEU A 45 2.68 -4.50 -1.90
C LEU A 45 3.83 -4.77 -0.92
N GLN A 46 4.14 -3.81 -0.04
CA GLN A 46 5.20 -3.96 0.95
C GLN A 46 4.81 -5.02 1.98
N PHE A 47 5.81 -5.73 2.49
CA PHE A 47 5.60 -6.82 3.44
C PHE A 47 5.42 -6.30 4.86
N GLU A 48 6.08 -5.19 5.17
CA GLU A 48 6.11 -4.60 6.49
C GLU A 48 4.74 -4.05 6.89
N ALA A 49 4.45 -4.09 8.18
CA ALA A 49 3.25 -3.45 8.71
C ALA A 49 3.33 -1.93 8.48
N PRO A 50 2.20 -1.28 8.13
CA PRO A 50 2.21 0.14 7.80
C PRO A 50 2.60 0.99 9.03
N ILE A 51 3.30 2.08 8.77
CA ILE A 51 3.72 3.06 9.77
C ILE A 51 3.06 4.42 9.55
N PHE A 52 2.87 5.16 10.64
CA PHE A 52 2.48 6.56 10.61
C PHE A 52 3.59 7.41 11.21
N VAL A 53 4.04 8.42 10.48
CA VAL A 53 5.10 9.34 10.96
C VAL A 53 4.49 10.72 11.14
N GLU A 54 4.33 11.17 12.39
CA GLU A 54 3.47 12.30 12.77
C GLU A 54 3.76 13.62 12.04
N ASP A 55 5.02 13.91 11.75
CA ASP A 55 5.44 15.16 11.11
C ASP A 55 6.12 14.95 9.75
N LYS A 56 5.85 13.82 9.10
CA LYS A 56 6.35 13.55 7.74
C LYS A 56 5.37 14.04 6.68
N PHE A 57 5.90 14.82 5.74
CA PHE A 57 5.20 15.37 4.58
C PHE A 57 6.11 15.24 3.36
N ASP A 58 5.49 15.15 2.18
CA ASP A 58 6.16 15.24 0.89
C ASP A 58 5.49 16.32 0.03
N ASP A 59 5.89 16.42 -1.24
CA ASP A 59 5.39 17.44 -2.17
C ASP A 59 3.88 17.34 -2.45
N HIS A 60 3.24 16.22 -2.06
CA HIS A 60 1.82 15.97 -2.26
C HIS A 60 1.00 15.98 -0.97
N GLY A 61 1.64 16.28 0.17
CA GLY A 61 0.95 16.48 1.45
C GLY A 61 1.47 15.57 2.54
N LYS A 62 0.55 15.07 3.39
CA LYS A 62 0.91 14.18 4.49
C LYS A 62 1.45 12.88 3.91
N TRP A 63 2.66 12.48 4.30
CA TRP A 63 3.19 11.19 3.86
C TRP A 63 2.39 10.06 4.50
N MET A 64 1.87 9.16 3.67
CA MET A 64 1.12 7.98 4.08
C MET A 64 1.82 6.69 3.62
N ASP A 65 1.78 5.69 4.50
CA ASP A 65 2.28 4.34 4.23
C ASP A 65 1.16 3.45 3.68
N GLY A 66 0.89 3.61 2.39
CA GLY A 66 -0.20 2.95 1.68
C GLY A 66 -0.42 3.56 0.31
N TRP A 67 -1.60 3.32 -0.28
CA TRP A 67 -2.03 3.95 -1.54
C TRP A 67 -3.18 4.91 -1.26
N GLU A 68 -3.04 6.15 -1.73
CA GLU A 68 -4.06 7.17 -1.56
C GLU A 68 -4.20 8.03 -2.81
N THR A 69 -5.44 8.14 -3.28
CA THR A 69 -5.82 8.86 -4.50
C THR A 69 -6.47 10.20 -4.20
N ARG A 70 -6.50 11.08 -5.20
CA ARG A 70 -7.25 12.33 -5.13
C ARG A 70 -8.74 12.06 -4.99
N ARG A 71 -9.39 12.84 -4.14
CA ARG A 71 -10.83 12.73 -3.92
C ARG A 71 -11.62 13.02 -5.21
N LYS A 72 -12.25 11.98 -5.77
CA LYS A 72 -13.08 12.05 -7.00
C LYS A 72 -14.37 12.86 -6.80
N ARG A 73 -14.86 13.49 -7.88
CA ARG A 73 -16.17 14.20 -7.94
C ARG A 73 -17.01 13.77 -9.15
N HIS A 74 -16.65 12.63 -9.74
CA HIS A 74 -17.32 12.01 -10.87
C HIS A 74 -17.49 10.51 -10.61
N ALA A 75 -18.36 9.85 -11.36
CA ALA A 75 -18.64 8.42 -11.21
C ALA A 75 -17.43 7.54 -11.60
N GLY A 76 -17.37 6.33 -11.04
CA GLY A 76 -16.31 5.34 -11.28
C GLY A 76 -15.53 4.99 -10.03
N TYR A 77 -14.45 4.23 -10.21
CA TYR A 77 -13.59 3.72 -9.14
C TYR A 77 -12.13 4.06 -9.42
N ASP A 78 -11.30 4.04 -8.38
CA ASP A 78 -9.85 3.99 -8.53
C ASP A 78 -9.40 2.54 -8.62
N TRP A 79 -8.35 2.28 -9.40
CA TRP A 79 -7.90 0.94 -9.72
C TRP A 79 -6.38 0.87 -9.76
N CYS A 80 -5.86 -0.34 -9.55
CA CYS A 80 -4.44 -0.67 -9.61
C CYS A 80 -4.29 -2.04 -10.26
N ILE A 81 -3.42 -2.15 -11.27
CA ILE A 81 -3.10 -3.40 -11.96
C ILE A 81 -1.78 -3.93 -11.38
N VAL A 82 -1.84 -5.12 -10.80
CA VAL A 82 -0.69 -5.77 -10.16
C VAL A 82 -0.24 -6.97 -10.98
N LYS A 83 1.03 -7.01 -11.34
CA LYS A 83 1.70 -8.24 -11.79
C LYS A 83 2.16 -9.00 -10.56
N LEU A 84 1.73 -10.26 -10.46
CA LEU A 84 2.14 -11.16 -9.38
C LEU A 84 3.62 -11.57 -9.51
N GLY A 85 4.22 -11.97 -8.40
CA GLY A 85 5.66 -12.26 -8.30
C GLY A 85 6.13 -13.63 -8.81
N VAL A 86 5.31 -14.33 -9.60
CA VAL A 86 5.65 -15.65 -10.15
C VAL A 86 5.14 -15.83 -11.58
#